data_AF-A0A8J8JTI4-F1
#
_entry.id   AF-A0A8J8JTI4-F1
#
_cell.length_a   1.000
_cell.length_b   1.000
_cell.length_c   1.000
_cell.angle_alpha   90.00
_cell.angle_beta   90.00
_cell.angle_gamma   90.00
#
_symmetry.space_group_name_H-M   'P 1'
#
loop_
_entity.id
_entity.type
_entity.pdbx_description
1 polymer ?
#
loop_
_entity_poly.entity_id
_entity_poly.type
_entity_poly.pdbx_seq_one_letter_code
_entity_poly.pdbx_strand_id
1 'polypeptide(L)'
;MTNDNTAIWIKAGYEMFAISGQVGLKIEPLSRKVGKSKSSFYHHFADLELFIDSLLKYHLEQSYIIAVKEQQAKNIAPELINILVEHKTDLLFNRQLRIHQNIHLYADTLSQSNKIVGDAFVKIWVKELHLQLTQKQMEGIFTLALENFFLQINIDNLTYKWLSEYFMNLKKITGNFM
;
A
#
# COMPACT_ATOMS: atom_id res chain seq x y z
N MET A 1 -23.32 -5.54 1.44
CA MET A 1 -23.50 -5.16 0.03
C MET A 1 -23.41 -3.64 -0.04
N THR A 2 -22.26 -3.11 -0.39
CA THR A 2 -22.06 -1.68 -0.64
C THR A 2 -22.84 -1.33 -1.90
N ASN A 3 -23.70 -0.30 -1.82
CA ASN A 3 -24.41 0.24 -2.97
C ASN A 3 -23.37 0.65 -4.03
N ASP A 4 -23.58 0.34 -5.32
CA ASP A 4 -22.65 0.70 -6.41
C ASP A 4 -22.30 2.20 -6.41
N ASN A 5 -23.24 3.03 -5.96
CA ASN A 5 -23.01 4.47 -5.78
C ASN A 5 -22.04 4.80 -4.64
N THR A 6 -21.95 4.02 -3.57
CA THR A 6 -20.96 4.23 -2.49
C THR A 6 -19.57 3.79 -2.94
N ALA A 7 -19.48 2.70 -3.70
CA ALA A 7 -18.22 2.14 -4.17
C ALA A 7 -17.44 3.09 -5.09
N ILE A 8 -18.13 3.86 -5.96
CA ILE A 8 -17.46 4.83 -6.83
C ILE A 8 -16.77 5.95 -6.04
N TRP A 9 -17.39 6.42 -4.95
CA TRP A 9 -16.79 7.40 -4.05
C TRP A 9 -15.58 6.83 -3.33
N ILE A 10 -15.70 5.62 -2.77
CA ILE A 10 -14.59 4.96 -2.06
C ILE A 10 -13.40 4.79 -2.99
N LYS A 11 -13.58 4.25 -4.21
CA LYS A 11 -12.48 4.08 -5.18
C LYS A 11 -11.82 5.41 -5.55
N ALA A 12 -12.62 6.44 -5.86
CA ALA A 12 -12.08 7.74 -6.24
C ALA A 12 -11.34 8.43 -5.08
N GLY A 13 -11.87 8.34 -3.85
CA GLY A 13 -11.24 8.89 -2.65
C GLY A 13 -9.98 8.13 -2.28
N TYR A 14 -10.00 6.80 -2.40
CA TYR A 14 -8.84 5.95 -2.15
C TYR A 14 -7.66 6.30 -3.06
N GLU A 15 -7.91 6.50 -4.37
CA GLU A 15 -6.90 6.98 -5.31
C GLU A 15 -6.38 8.39 -4.95
N MET A 16 -7.29 9.32 -4.59
CA MET A 16 -6.90 10.68 -4.21
C MET A 16 -6.07 10.70 -2.93
N PHE A 17 -6.43 9.88 -1.93
CA PHE A 17 -5.65 9.72 -0.71
C PHE A 17 -4.29 9.12 -1.02
N ALA A 18 -4.20 8.06 -1.83
CA ALA A 18 -2.92 7.45 -2.20
C ALA A 18 -1.94 8.47 -2.81
N ILE A 19 -2.43 9.38 -3.65
CA ILE A 19 -1.60 10.38 -4.33
C ILE A 19 -1.21 11.54 -3.42
N SER A 20 -2.16 12.07 -2.63
CA SER A 20 -1.99 13.36 -1.95
C SER A 20 -2.26 13.35 -0.44
N GLY A 21 -2.53 12.18 0.13
CA GLY A 21 -2.94 12.04 1.52
C GLY A 21 -4.28 12.72 1.81
N GLN A 22 -4.58 12.93 3.09
CA GLN A 22 -5.83 13.54 3.55
C GLN A 22 -6.03 14.97 3.00
N VAL A 23 -4.96 15.74 2.80
CA VAL A 23 -5.05 17.11 2.27
C VAL A 23 -5.61 17.17 0.85
N GLY A 24 -5.48 16.08 0.09
CA GLY A 24 -6.06 15.90 -1.23
C GLY A 24 -7.56 15.59 -1.20
N LEU A 25 -8.10 15.08 -0.09
CA LEU A 25 -9.50 14.67 0.04
C LEU A 25 -10.44 15.87 0.20
N LYS A 26 -10.75 16.51 -0.93
CA LYS A 26 -11.72 17.62 -1.00
C LYS A 26 -12.99 17.16 -1.70
N ILE A 27 -14.13 17.42 -1.08
CA ILE A 27 -15.46 16.95 -1.54
C ILE A 27 -15.78 17.47 -2.95
N GLU A 28 -15.43 18.71 -3.28
CA GLU A 28 -15.72 19.29 -4.59
C GLU A 28 -14.92 18.62 -5.74
N PRO A 29 -13.57 18.52 -5.67
CA PRO A 29 -12.81 17.70 -6.62
C PRO A 29 -13.29 16.25 -6.72
N LEU A 30 -13.61 15.62 -5.58
CA LEU A 30 -14.11 14.25 -5.55
C LEU A 30 -15.45 14.12 -6.29
N SER A 31 -16.37 15.06 -6.05
CA SER A 31 -17.69 15.15 -6.72
C SER A 31 -17.56 15.29 -8.23
N ARG A 32 -16.63 16.15 -8.68
CA ARG A 32 -16.29 16.28 -10.11
C ARG A 32 -15.72 14.98 -10.67
N LYS A 33 -14.82 14.32 -9.94
CA LYS A 33 -14.17 13.08 -10.38
C LYS A 33 -15.17 11.93 -10.57
N VAL A 34 -16.17 11.81 -9.69
CA VAL A 34 -17.20 10.76 -9.80
C VAL A 34 -18.43 11.16 -10.63
N GLY A 35 -18.52 12.42 -11.07
CA GLY A 35 -19.67 12.93 -11.84
C GLY A 35 -20.98 13.00 -11.03
N LYS A 36 -20.91 13.31 -9.73
CA LYS A 36 -22.07 13.40 -8.82
C LYS A 36 -22.08 14.73 -8.06
N SER A 37 -23.21 15.09 -7.46
CA SER A 37 -23.31 16.33 -6.66
C SER A 37 -22.69 16.18 -5.27
N LYS A 38 -22.28 17.31 -4.67
CA LYS A 38 -21.82 17.36 -3.26
C LYS A 38 -22.90 16.86 -2.30
N SER A 39 -24.17 17.16 -2.56
CA SER A 39 -25.29 16.66 -1.76
C SER A 39 -25.36 15.13 -1.77
N SER A 40 -25.12 14.49 -2.93
CA SER A 40 -25.08 13.02 -3.02
C SER A 40 -23.98 12.42 -2.15
N PHE A 41 -22.83 13.07 -2.01
CA PHE A 41 -21.77 12.63 -1.09
C PHE A 41 -22.27 12.60 0.36
N TYR A 42 -22.88 13.70 0.81
CA TYR A 42 -23.38 13.81 2.19
C TYR A 42 -24.52 12.83 2.50
N HIS A 43 -25.31 12.43 1.50
CA HIS A 43 -26.29 11.34 1.66
C HIS A 43 -25.64 9.98 1.91
N HIS A 44 -24.41 9.75 1.42
CA HIS A 44 -23.72 8.47 1.59
C HIS A 44 -22.84 8.41 2.83
N PHE A 45 -22.14 9.49 3.18
CA PHE A 45 -21.11 9.48 4.23
C PHE A 45 -21.36 10.46 5.37
N ALA A 46 -22.37 11.34 5.27
CA ALA A 46 -22.66 12.44 6.21
C ALA A 46 -21.56 13.50 6.36
N ASP A 47 -20.29 13.13 6.39
CA ASP A 47 -19.14 14.04 6.47
C ASP A 47 -17.86 13.40 5.89
N LEU A 48 -16.73 14.12 6.02
CA LEU A 48 -15.43 13.68 5.53
C LEU A 48 -14.76 12.66 6.45
N GLU A 49 -15.03 12.69 7.76
CA GLU A 49 -14.42 11.79 8.74
C GLU A 49 -14.92 10.36 8.54
N LEU A 50 -16.24 10.18 8.44
CA LEU A 50 -16.87 8.89 8.14
C LEU A 50 -16.49 8.36 6.75
N PHE A 51 -16.20 9.26 5.81
CA PHE A 51 -15.66 8.87 4.52
C PHE A 51 -14.23 8.33 4.65
N ILE A 52 -13.36 9.01 5.41
CA ILE A 52 -12.00 8.53 5.69
C ILE A 52 -12.03 7.16 6.38
N ASP A 53 -12.89 6.97 7.37
CA ASP A 53 -13.09 5.65 8.01
C ASP A 53 -13.43 4.56 7.00
N SER A 54 -14.26 4.89 6.00
CA SER A 54 -14.63 3.98 4.92
C SER A 54 -13.43 3.67 4.01
N LEU A 55 -12.55 4.64 3.75
CA LEU A 55 -11.32 4.43 2.98
C LEU A 55 -10.32 3.54 3.72
N LEU A 56 -10.17 3.71 5.04
CA LEU A 56 -9.27 2.89 5.85
C LEU A 56 -9.76 1.44 5.94
N LYS A 57 -11.07 1.22 6.10
CA LYS A 57 -11.66 -0.12 6.02
C LYS A 57 -11.42 -0.76 4.66
N TYR A 58 -11.62 -0.01 3.57
CA TYR A 58 -11.32 -0.47 2.23
C TYR A 58 -9.82 -0.81 2.06
N HIS A 59 -8.91 -0.04 2.65
CA HIS A 59 -7.47 -0.34 2.63
C HIS A 59 -7.15 -1.69 3.29
N LEU A 60 -7.79 -2.00 4.42
CA LEU A 60 -7.61 -3.29 5.09
C LEU A 60 -8.14 -4.44 4.22
N GLU A 61 -9.27 -4.26 3.53
CA GLU A 61 -9.76 -5.25 2.55
C GLU A 61 -8.75 -5.46 1.42
N GLN A 62 -8.17 -4.40 0.85
CA GLN A 62 -7.14 -4.50 -0.17
C GLN A 62 -5.85 -5.16 0.37
N SER A 63 -5.52 -4.93 1.63
CA SER A 63 -4.38 -5.56 2.31
C SER A 63 -4.52 -7.09 2.35
N TYR A 64 -5.73 -7.62 2.57
CA TYR A 64 -5.97 -9.07 2.49
C TYR A 64 -5.80 -9.60 1.06
N ILE A 65 -6.26 -8.85 0.06
CA ILE A 65 -6.17 -9.26 -1.35
C ILE A 65 -4.70 -9.36 -1.78
N ILE A 66 -3.90 -8.31 -1.51
CA ILE A 66 -2.48 -8.32 -1.86
C ILE A 66 -1.74 -9.41 -1.08
N ALA A 67 -2.03 -9.60 0.21
CA ALA A 67 -1.40 -10.63 1.04
C ALA A 67 -1.59 -12.05 0.46
N VAL A 68 -2.81 -12.37 0.03
CA VAL A 68 -3.10 -13.68 -0.60
C VAL A 68 -2.32 -13.87 -1.89
N LYS A 69 -2.22 -12.83 -2.73
CA LYS A 69 -1.44 -12.89 -3.97
C LYS A 69 0.05 -13.04 -3.70
N GLU A 70 0.59 -12.27 -2.76
CA GLU A 70 2.00 -12.36 -2.37
C GLU A 70 2.36 -13.75 -1.84
N GLN A 71 1.49 -14.38 -1.05
CA GLN A 71 1.72 -15.75 -0.57
C GLN A 71 1.81 -16.79 -1.69
N GLN A 72 1.19 -16.53 -2.83
CA GLN A 72 1.19 -17.42 -4.00
C GLN A 72 2.38 -17.16 -4.93
N ALA A 73 3.05 -16.02 -4.80
CA ALA A 73 4.19 -15.67 -5.63
C ALA A 73 5.41 -16.56 -5.32
N LYS A 74 6.02 -17.12 -6.37
CA LYS A 74 7.13 -18.08 -6.26
C LYS A 74 8.50 -17.43 -6.40
N ASN A 75 8.54 -16.26 -7.02
CA ASN A 75 9.74 -15.50 -7.35
C ASN A 75 9.49 -14.00 -7.19
N ILE A 76 10.56 -13.24 -7.00
CA ILE A 76 10.48 -11.77 -6.97
C ILE A 76 10.10 -11.26 -8.37
N ALA A 77 10.80 -11.73 -9.39
CA ALA A 77 10.54 -11.36 -10.77
C ALA A 77 10.19 -12.59 -11.62
N PRO A 78 9.07 -12.56 -12.38
CA PRO A 78 8.16 -11.44 -12.56
C PRO A 78 7.00 -11.36 -11.53
N GLU A 79 6.75 -12.42 -10.76
CA GLU A 79 5.47 -12.63 -10.08
C GLU A 79 5.16 -11.56 -9.02
N LEU A 80 6.03 -11.39 -8.03
CA LEU A 80 5.83 -10.38 -6.99
C LEU A 80 5.82 -8.96 -7.56
N ILE A 81 6.71 -8.64 -8.50
CA ILE A 81 6.74 -7.32 -9.14
C ILE A 81 5.40 -7.02 -9.82
N ASN A 82 4.83 -7.98 -10.55
CA ASN A 82 3.52 -7.79 -11.20
C ASN A 82 2.41 -7.53 -10.17
N ILE A 83 2.42 -8.24 -9.03
CA ILE A 83 1.47 -8.00 -7.94
C ILE A 83 1.63 -6.58 -7.38
N LEU A 84 2.86 -6.12 -7.12
CA LEU A 84 3.11 -4.77 -6.60
C LEU A 84 2.70 -3.67 -7.60
N VAL A 85 2.86 -3.90 -8.90
CA VAL A 85 2.39 -2.97 -9.94
C VAL A 85 0.86 -2.94 -9.99
N GLU A 86 0.20 -4.10 -9.94
CA GLU A 86 -1.26 -4.19 -9.92
C GLU A 86 -1.84 -3.48 -8.69
N HIS A 87 -1.20 -3.62 -7.53
CA HIS A 87 -1.61 -3.04 -6.25
C HIS A 87 -0.93 -1.70 -5.93
N LYS A 88 -0.49 -0.97 -6.97
CA LYS A 88 0.20 0.33 -6.83
C LYS A 88 -0.54 1.32 -5.95
N THR A 89 -1.85 1.45 -6.11
CA THR A 89 -2.66 2.38 -5.31
C THR A 89 -2.65 1.99 -3.82
N ASP A 90 -2.64 0.70 -3.50
CA ASP A 90 -2.61 0.21 -2.12
C ASP A 90 -1.28 0.53 -1.45
N LEU A 91 -0.17 0.34 -2.18
CA LEU A 91 1.18 0.68 -1.70
C LEU A 91 1.32 2.18 -1.44
N LEU A 92 0.80 3.01 -2.34
CA LEU A 92 0.82 4.47 -2.19
C LEU A 92 -0.13 4.94 -1.07
N PHE A 93 -1.27 4.29 -0.87
CA PHE A 93 -2.14 4.54 0.28
C PHE A 93 -1.40 4.22 1.60
N ASN A 94 -0.78 3.03 1.69
CA ASN A 94 -0.02 2.62 2.87
C ASN A 94 1.15 3.57 3.16
N ARG A 95 1.80 4.11 2.11
CA ARG A 95 2.82 5.17 2.25
C ARG A 95 2.28 6.42 2.95
N GLN A 96 1.06 6.85 2.62
CA GLN A 96 0.46 8.03 3.25
C GLN A 96 0.13 7.78 4.72
N LEU A 97 -0.31 6.56 5.07
CA LEU A 97 -0.46 6.17 6.47
C LEU A 97 0.87 6.25 7.24
N ARG A 98 1.98 5.81 6.63
CA ARG A 98 3.33 5.90 7.20
C ARG A 98 3.76 7.34 7.45
N ILE A 99 3.56 8.23 6.47
CA ILE A 99 3.90 9.66 6.58
C ILE A 99 3.11 10.33 7.71
N HIS A 100 1.83 9.98 7.84
CA HIS A 100 0.90 10.61 8.77
C HIS A 100 0.60 9.74 10.00
N GLN A 101 1.51 8.84 10.37
CA GLN A 101 1.35 7.91 11.49
C GLN A 101 1.24 8.61 12.86
N ASN A 102 1.50 9.92 12.94
CA ASN A 102 1.20 10.71 14.13
C ASN A 102 -0.31 10.83 14.41
N ILE A 103 -1.16 10.53 13.42
CA ILE A 103 -2.61 10.42 13.58
C ILE A 103 -2.92 8.99 14.01
N HIS A 104 -3.51 8.83 15.21
CA HIS A 104 -3.75 7.52 15.84
C HIS A 104 -4.46 6.53 14.91
N LEU A 105 -5.54 6.97 14.25
CA LEU A 105 -6.31 6.13 13.34
C LEU A 105 -5.49 5.61 12.15
N TYR A 106 -4.53 6.41 11.66
CA TYR A 106 -3.63 6.00 10.57
C TYR A 106 -2.55 5.06 11.05
N ALA A 107 -1.96 5.30 12.23
CA ALA A 107 -1.04 4.36 12.87
C ALA A 107 -1.69 2.99 13.12
N ASP A 108 -2.93 2.99 13.60
CA ASP A 108 -3.66 1.75 13.86
C ASP A 108 -3.96 0.98 12.57
N THR A 109 -4.40 1.69 11.53
CA THR A 109 -4.66 1.09 10.22
C THR A 109 -3.38 0.55 9.60
N LEU A 110 -2.27 1.30 9.70
CA LEU A 110 -0.94 0.86 9.25
C LEU A 110 -0.45 -0.38 10.00
N SER A 111 -0.64 -0.42 11.32
CA SER A 111 -0.29 -1.58 12.14
C SER A 111 -1.08 -2.81 11.72
N GLN A 112 -2.38 -2.65 11.45
CA GLN A 112 -3.24 -3.73 10.98
C GLN A 112 -2.87 -4.19 9.56
N SER A 113 -2.69 -3.28 8.60
CA SER A 113 -2.31 -3.63 7.23
C SER A 113 -0.97 -4.37 7.18
N ASN A 114 0.03 -3.90 7.94
CA ASN A 114 1.33 -4.58 8.05
C ASN A 114 1.19 -6.00 8.62
N LYS A 115 0.33 -6.22 9.62
CA LYS A 115 0.06 -7.57 10.16
C LYS A 115 -0.63 -8.48 9.15
N ILE A 116 -1.52 -7.93 8.32
CA ILE A 116 -2.27 -8.68 7.30
C ILE A 116 -1.35 -9.16 6.19
N VAL A 117 -0.54 -8.24 5.63
CA VAL A 117 0.43 -8.57 4.58
C VAL A 117 1.50 -9.52 5.12
N GLY A 118 1.91 -9.30 6.38
CA GLY A 118 2.82 -10.17 7.11
C GLY A 118 4.17 -10.33 6.40
N ASP A 119 4.82 -11.47 6.64
CA ASP A 119 6.18 -11.74 6.18
C ASP A 119 6.23 -12.54 4.87
N ALA A 120 5.14 -12.59 4.09
CA ALA A 120 5.10 -13.36 2.84
C ALA A 120 6.20 -12.89 1.87
N PHE A 121 6.32 -11.57 1.73
CA PHE A 121 7.40 -10.91 1.02
C PHE A 121 8.80 -11.33 1.52
N VAL A 122 9.00 -11.30 2.84
CA VAL A 122 10.28 -11.66 3.49
C VAL A 122 10.68 -13.09 3.12
N LYS A 123 9.73 -14.03 3.14
CA LYS A 123 9.98 -15.44 2.80
C LYS A 123 10.45 -15.63 1.36
N ILE A 124 9.84 -14.94 0.40
CA ILE A 124 10.24 -15.00 -1.02
C ILE A 124 11.68 -14.49 -1.17
N TRP A 125 11.98 -13.38 -0.52
CA TRP A 125 13.32 -12.79 -0.53
C TRP A 125 14.39 -13.69 0.07
N VAL A 126 14.16 -14.21 1.27
CA VAL A 126 15.10 -15.12 1.95
C VAL A 126 15.40 -16.33 1.08
N LYS A 127 14.37 -16.89 0.44
CA LYS A 127 14.49 -18.03 -0.46
C LYS A 127 15.32 -17.71 -1.70
N GLU A 128 15.09 -16.57 -2.37
CA GLU A 128 15.79 -16.23 -3.62
C GLU A 128 17.22 -15.72 -3.45
N LEU A 129 17.51 -15.16 -2.28
CA LEU A 129 18.81 -14.57 -2.00
C LEU A 129 19.77 -15.52 -1.30
N HIS A 130 19.29 -16.70 -0.87
CA HIS A 130 20.08 -17.68 -0.12
C HIS A 130 20.81 -17.05 1.08
N LEU A 131 20.19 -16.08 1.74
CA LEU A 131 20.83 -15.31 2.81
C LEU A 131 21.12 -16.23 4.00
N GLN A 132 22.40 -16.32 4.39
CA GLN A 132 22.80 -16.99 5.63
C GLN A 132 22.69 -16.02 6.82
N LEU A 133 21.47 -15.52 7.07
CA LEU A 133 21.20 -14.58 8.15
C LEU A 133 20.45 -15.25 9.30
N THR A 134 20.76 -14.82 10.53
CA THR A 134 19.92 -15.16 11.68
C THR A 134 18.55 -14.49 11.55
N GLN A 135 17.52 -15.05 12.19
CA GLN A 135 16.17 -14.48 12.18
C GLN A 135 16.14 -12.99 12.58
N LYS A 136 16.86 -12.60 13.63
CA LYS A 136 16.96 -11.20 14.07
C LYS A 136 17.59 -10.28 13.03
N GLN A 137 18.62 -10.74 12.33
CA GLN A 137 19.27 -9.93 11.27
C GLN A 137 18.35 -9.76 10.07
N MET A 138 17.61 -10.81 9.72
CA MET A 138 16.59 -10.73 8.67
C MET A 138 15.53 -9.69 9.05
N GLU A 139 14.90 -9.83 10.22
CA GLU A 139 13.89 -8.88 10.71
C GLU A 139 14.38 -7.42 10.68
N GLY A 140 15.61 -7.17 11.13
CA GLY A 140 16.22 -5.83 11.09
C GLY A 140 16.44 -5.29 9.68
N ILE A 141 17.08 -6.06 8.81
CA ILE A 141 17.36 -5.65 7.42
C ILE A 141 16.06 -5.43 6.64
N PHE A 142 15.08 -6.33 6.80
CA PHE A 142 13.80 -6.20 6.11
C PHE A 142 13.01 -4.99 6.59
N THR A 143 13.02 -4.71 7.90
CA THR A 143 12.40 -3.49 8.43
C THR A 143 13.00 -2.26 7.76
N LEU A 144 14.33 -2.14 7.72
CA LEU A 144 15.02 -1.02 7.09
C LEU A 144 14.76 -0.92 5.58
N ALA A 145 14.75 -2.06 4.89
CA ALA A 145 14.46 -2.13 3.46
C ALA A 145 13.02 -1.69 3.15
N LEU A 146 12.04 -2.13 3.93
CA LEU A 146 10.64 -1.73 3.79
C LEU A 146 10.44 -0.23 4.07
N GLU A 147 11.05 0.31 5.13
CA GLU A 147 11.00 1.76 5.37
C GLU A 147 11.61 2.53 4.19
N ASN A 148 12.78 2.10 3.69
CA ASN A 148 13.40 2.71 2.54
C ASN A 148 12.55 2.59 1.26
N PHE A 149 11.88 1.46 1.03
CA PHE A 149 10.97 1.26 -0.08
C PHE A 149 9.83 2.29 -0.05
N PHE A 150 9.12 2.40 1.06
CA PHE A 150 8.00 3.34 1.19
C PHE A 150 8.44 4.81 1.14
N LEU A 151 9.68 5.12 1.54
CA LEU A 151 10.25 6.46 1.36
C LEU A 151 10.46 6.81 -0.12
N GLN A 152 10.87 5.84 -0.95
CA GLN A 152 11.21 6.09 -2.35
C GLN A 152 10.02 6.07 -3.32
N ILE A 153 9.02 5.21 -3.09
CA ILE A 153 7.92 5.06 -4.04
C ILE A 153 7.05 6.32 -4.16
N ASN A 154 6.56 6.57 -5.36
CA ASN A 154 5.58 7.60 -5.70
C ASN A 154 4.79 7.17 -6.94
N ILE A 155 3.85 8.01 -7.36
CA ILE A 155 2.98 7.71 -8.50
C ILE A 155 3.74 7.56 -9.82
N ASP A 156 4.89 8.21 -9.99
CA ASP A 156 5.62 8.22 -11.25
C ASP A 156 6.60 7.06 -11.35
N ASN A 157 7.22 6.67 -10.23
CA ASN A 157 8.27 5.65 -10.25
C ASN A 157 7.79 4.22 -9.99
N LEU A 158 6.65 4.01 -9.31
CA LEU A 158 6.18 2.67 -8.96
C LEU A 158 5.68 1.94 -10.22
N THR A 159 6.63 1.31 -10.91
CA THR A 159 6.52 0.69 -12.23
C THR A 159 7.31 -0.62 -12.21
N TYR A 160 7.01 -1.53 -13.16
CA TYR A 160 7.72 -2.80 -13.27
C TYR A 160 9.24 -2.61 -13.37
N LYS A 161 9.67 -1.65 -14.19
CA LYS A 161 11.09 -1.36 -14.41
C LYS A 161 11.78 -0.89 -13.12
N TRP A 162 11.21 0.10 -12.46
CA TRP A 162 11.79 0.63 -11.22
C TRP A 162 11.83 -0.42 -10.11
N LEU A 163 10.76 -1.20 -9.96
CA LEU A 163 10.72 -2.30 -8.99
C LEU A 163 11.81 -3.33 -9.31
N SER A 164 11.96 -3.73 -10.57
CA SER A 164 13.02 -4.64 -11.00
C SER A 164 14.41 -4.12 -10.61
N GLU A 165 14.69 -2.84 -10.86
CA GLU A 165 15.95 -2.18 -10.49
C GLU A 165 16.13 -2.12 -8.97
N TYR A 166 15.08 -1.77 -8.21
CA TYR A 166 15.08 -1.75 -6.74
C TYR A 166 15.42 -3.13 -6.15
N PHE A 167 14.71 -4.18 -6.60
CA PHE A 167 14.93 -5.56 -6.17
C PHE A 167 16.34 -6.06 -6.53
N MET A 168 16.84 -5.75 -7.73
CA MET A 168 18.22 -6.08 -8.14
C MET A 168 19.26 -5.37 -7.28
N ASN A 169 19.07 -4.10 -6.95
CA ASN A 169 19.99 -3.34 -6.10
C ASN A 169 20.02 -3.87 -4.68
N LEU A 170 18.85 -4.14 -4.11
CA LEU A 170 18.76 -4.67 -2.76
C LEU A 170 19.34 -6.10 -2.69
N LYS A 171 19.18 -6.95 -3.72
CA LYS A 171 19.92 -8.22 -3.89
C LYS A 171 21.44 -8.05 -3.89
N LYS A 172 21.97 -7.06 -4.62
CA LYS A 172 23.42 -6.76 -4.65
C LYS A 172 23.94 -6.34 -3.28
N ILE A 173 23.21 -5.46 -2.59
CA ILE A 173 23.59 -4.96 -1.27
C ILE A 173 23.67 -6.14 -0.28
N THR A 174 22.64 -6.98 -0.23
CA THR A 174 22.64 -8.16 0.66
C THR A 174 23.70 -9.19 0.30
N GLY A 175 24.07 -9.30 -0.98
CA GLY A 175 25.14 -10.18 -1.46
C GLY A 175 26.54 -9.73 -1.04
N ASN A 176 26.75 -8.43 -0.80
CA ASN A 176 28.05 -7.88 -0.35
C ASN A 176 28.24 -7.94 1.18
N PHE A 177 27.19 -8.26 1.94
CA PHE A 177 27.27 -8.51 3.39
C PHE A 177 27.55 -9.98 3.73
N MET A 178 27.68 -10.83 2.70
CA MET A 178 28.16 -12.21 2.77
C MET A 178 29.61 -12.29 2.29
#